data_AF-A0A1Y4S2S0-F1
#
_entry.id   AF-A0A1Y4S2S0-F1
#
_cell.length_a   1.000
_cell.length_b   1.000
_cell.length_c   1.000
_cell.angle_alpha   90.00
_cell.angle_beta   90.00
_cell.angle_gamma   90.00
#
_symmetry.space_group_name_H-M   'P 1'
#
loop_
_entity.id
_entity.type
_entity.pdbx_description
1 polymer ?
#
loop_
_entity_poly.entity_id
_entity_poly.type
_entity_poly.pdbx_seq_one_letter_code
_entity_poly.pdbx_strand_id
1 'polypeptide(L)'
;MSQKRRKVTMIYCMSDLHGHYENYIAMLREISFRPEDTLYVLGDVIDRGPDGIKILRDMMARPNVVPLLGNHELTAALCLKWLLQEITAERAEDLGEVELASLGDWMANGGEPTLRALQQLSRAEQREVLDYIRDMELYAEVEAGGRSFVLVHAGLDHFDPEKPLEDYELEDFLFCRPGPDQNYYPDRYVVYGHTPTRLLCRWTGEEPRDKIVRRGIQIAIDCGCGHGGTLGCLCLDTLEEFYTE
;
A
#
# COMPACT_ATOMS: atom_id res chain seq x y z
N MET A 1 -28.69 4.28 -34.66
CA MET A 1 -28.68 3.32 -33.53
C MET A 1 -27.43 3.59 -32.71
N SER A 2 -27.59 4.29 -31.58
CA SER A 2 -26.48 4.61 -30.68
C SER A 2 -26.03 3.30 -30.01
N GLN A 3 -24.84 2.85 -30.37
CA GLN A 3 -24.20 1.70 -29.74
C GLN A 3 -23.95 2.11 -28.29
N LYS A 4 -24.77 1.62 -27.36
CA LYS A 4 -24.49 1.69 -25.92
C LYS A 4 -23.10 1.08 -25.74
N ARG A 5 -22.06 1.90 -25.68
CA ARG A 5 -20.74 1.49 -25.18
C ARG A 5 -21.04 0.91 -23.80
N ARG A 6 -20.86 -0.40 -23.63
CA ARG A 6 -20.75 -0.99 -22.29
C ARG A 6 -19.73 -0.12 -21.57
N LYS A 7 -20.13 0.55 -20.48
CA LYS A 7 -19.17 1.16 -19.55
C LYS A 7 -18.38 -0.01 -18.99
N VAL A 8 -17.24 -0.33 -19.61
CA VAL A 8 -16.33 -1.33 -19.08
C VAL A 8 -15.68 -0.67 -17.88
N THR A 9 -16.01 -1.18 -16.70
CA THR A 9 -15.37 -0.85 -15.43
C THR A 9 -13.98 -1.44 -15.44
N MET A 10 -12.99 -0.67 -15.03
CA MET A 10 -11.60 -1.12 -14.97
C MET A 10 -11.16 -1.29 -13.52
N ILE A 11 -10.31 -2.27 -13.28
CA ILE A 11 -9.67 -2.50 -11.99
C ILE A 11 -8.20 -2.12 -12.09
N TYR A 12 -7.75 -1.25 -11.19
CA TYR A 12 -6.39 -0.73 -11.12
C TYR A 12 -5.73 -1.10 -9.80
N CYS A 13 -4.40 -1.06 -9.80
CA CYS A 13 -3.58 -1.35 -8.65
C CYS A 13 -2.35 -0.42 -8.61
N MET A 14 -2.08 0.22 -7.48
CA MET A 14 -0.88 1.02 -7.21
C MET A 14 -0.39 0.76 -5.77
N SER A 15 0.81 1.20 -5.42
CA SER A 15 1.40 0.94 -4.10
C SER A 15 2.38 2.03 -3.66
N ASP A 16 2.69 2.06 -2.36
CA ASP A 16 3.82 2.79 -1.77
C ASP A 16 3.83 4.28 -2.12
N LEU A 17 2.70 4.94 -1.84
CA LEU A 17 2.47 6.35 -2.14
C LEU A 17 3.30 7.28 -1.24
N HIS A 18 3.56 6.88 0.00
CA HIS A 18 4.42 7.57 0.96
C HIS A 18 4.20 9.09 1.02
N GLY A 19 2.94 9.52 1.12
CA GLY A 19 2.60 10.93 1.23
C GLY A 19 2.89 11.79 -0.01
N HIS A 20 3.12 11.19 -1.18
CA HIS A 20 3.27 11.91 -2.46
C HIS A 20 1.91 12.16 -3.13
N TYR A 21 1.10 13.05 -2.52
CA TYR A 21 -0.28 13.32 -2.95
C TYR A 21 -0.40 13.81 -4.40
N GLU A 22 0.53 14.65 -4.86
CA GLU A 22 0.48 15.14 -6.24
C GLU A 22 0.72 14.02 -7.26
N ASN A 23 1.59 13.06 -6.96
CA ASN A 23 1.77 11.85 -7.79
C ASN A 23 0.50 11.00 -7.79
N TYR A 24 -0.13 10.79 -6.63
CA TYR A 24 -1.39 10.06 -6.53
C TYR A 24 -2.50 10.69 -7.40
N ILE A 25 -2.71 12.01 -7.29
CA ILE A 25 -3.72 12.71 -8.10
C ILE A 25 -3.34 12.75 -9.58
N ALA A 26 -2.06 12.91 -9.92
CA ALA A 26 -1.58 12.83 -11.30
C ALA A 26 -1.89 11.46 -11.90
N MET A 27 -1.66 10.37 -11.15
CA MET A 27 -1.97 9.02 -11.59
C MET A 27 -3.48 8.83 -11.80
N LEU A 28 -4.33 9.31 -10.88
CA LEU A 28 -5.79 9.25 -11.07
C LEU A 28 -6.24 9.97 -12.35
N ARG A 29 -5.59 11.07 -12.73
CA ARG A 29 -5.85 11.77 -14.00
C ARG A 29 -5.35 10.97 -15.20
N GLU A 30 -4.14 10.42 -15.11
CA GLU A 30 -3.50 9.64 -16.17
C GLU A 30 -4.36 8.43 -16.56
N ILE A 31 -4.80 7.64 -15.58
CA ILE A 31 -5.69 6.49 -15.83
C ILE A 31 -7.14 6.90 -16.10
N SER A 32 -7.44 8.21 -16.09
CA SER A 32 -8.79 8.77 -16.23
C SER A 32 -9.78 8.10 -15.26
N PHE A 33 -9.39 7.94 -14.00
CA PHE A 33 -10.11 7.17 -12.98
C PHE A 33 -11.54 7.67 -12.79
N ARG A 34 -12.52 6.77 -12.90
CA ARG A 34 -13.95 7.10 -12.78
C ARG A 34 -14.58 6.45 -11.54
N PRO A 35 -15.74 6.94 -11.08
CA PRO A 35 -16.47 6.34 -9.96
C PRO A 35 -16.87 4.88 -10.16
N GLU A 36 -16.95 4.40 -11.41
CA GLU A 36 -17.29 2.99 -11.71
C GLU A 36 -16.06 2.07 -11.78
N ASP A 37 -14.86 2.62 -11.80
CA ASP A 37 -13.61 1.85 -11.78
C ASP A 37 -13.26 1.51 -10.32
N THR A 38 -12.42 0.50 -10.08
CA THR A 38 -11.93 0.15 -8.73
C THR A 38 -10.42 0.34 -8.69
N LEU A 39 -9.90 0.92 -7.60
CA LEU A 39 -8.48 1.06 -7.38
C LEU A 39 -8.09 0.36 -6.08
N TYR A 40 -7.17 -0.60 -6.16
CA TYR A 40 -6.49 -1.15 -5.00
C TYR A 40 -5.20 -0.37 -4.73
N VAL A 41 -4.97 0.03 -3.48
CA VAL A 41 -3.73 0.65 -3.02
C VAL A 41 -3.07 -0.31 -2.05
N LEU A 42 -1.93 -0.90 -2.41
CA LEU A 42 -1.33 -2.03 -1.68
C LEU A 42 -0.53 -1.63 -0.43
N GLY A 43 -0.97 -0.59 0.27
CA GLY A 43 -0.32 -0.10 1.50
C GLY A 43 0.77 0.95 1.27
N ASP A 44 1.40 1.34 2.38
CA ASP A 44 2.46 2.35 2.45
C ASP A 44 2.02 3.70 1.85
N VAL A 45 0.83 4.13 2.24
CA VAL A 45 0.22 5.43 1.89
C VAL A 45 0.83 6.57 2.67
N ILE A 46 1.15 6.34 3.94
CA ILE A 46 1.71 7.33 4.86
C ILE A 46 3.24 7.30 4.92
N ASP A 47 3.79 8.22 5.71
CA ASP A 47 5.21 8.37 6.03
C ASP A 47 6.08 8.82 4.84
N ARG A 48 7.32 9.24 5.16
CA ARG A 48 8.37 9.77 4.26
C ARG A 48 7.98 11.10 3.59
N GLY A 49 6.90 11.14 2.83
CA GLY A 49 6.35 12.36 2.22
C GLY A 49 5.36 13.10 3.14
N PRO A 50 5.03 14.35 2.79
CA PRO A 50 4.29 15.25 3.68
C PRO A 50 2.79 14.99 3.76
N ASP A 51 2.18 14.42 2.72
CA ASP A 51 0.74 14.46 2.51
C ASP A 51 0.04 13.11 2.73
N GLY A 52 0.62 12.17 3.49
CA GLY A 52 0.05 10.83 3.72
C GLY A 52 -1.38 10.87 4.27
N ILE A 53 -1.61 11.71 5.29
CA ILE A 53 -2.94 11.91 5.88
C ILE A 53 -3.93 12.53 4.88
N LYS A 54 -3.46 13.39 3.98
CA LYS A 54 -4.28 13.99 2.93
C LYS A 54 -4.71 12.94 1.89
N ILE A 55 -3.83 12.00 1.55
CA ILE A 55 -4.16 10.86 0.69
C ILE A 55 -5.20 9.96 1.37
N LEU A 56 -4.97 9.56 2.62
CA LEU A 56 -5.93 8.72 3.36
C LEU A 56 -7.33 9.34 3.39
N ARG A 57 -7.45 10.64 3.64
CA ARG A 57 -8.75 11.34 3.63
C ARG A 57 -9.41 11.37 2.25
N ASP A 58 -8.65 11.49 1.17
CA ASP A 58 -9.21 11.39 -0.19
C ASP A 58 -9.69 9.95 -0.48
N MET A 59 -8.93 8.93 -0.07
CA MET A 59 -9.31 7.52 -0.19
C MET A 59 -10.58 7.20 0.63
N MET A 60 -10.67 7.68 1.87
CA MET A 60 -11.87 7.54 2.72
C MET A 60 -13.14 8.10 2.06
N ALA A 61 -13.01 9.14 1.23
CA ALA A 61 -14.12 9.75 0.52
C ALA A 61 -14.52 8.99 -0.77
N ARG A 62 -13.76 7.94 -1.16
CA ARG A 62 -13.95 7.19 -2.40
C ARG A 62 -14.28 5.73 -2.09
N PRO A 63 -15.56 5.31 -2.21
CA PRO A 63 -15.96 3.92 -1.93
C PRO A 63 -15.37 2.91 -2.93
N ASN A 64 -14.80 3.38 -4.04
CA ASN A 64 -14.19 2.58 -5.08
C ASN A 64 -12.65 2.56 -5.02
N VAL A 65 -12.07 3.05 -3.91
CA VAL A 65 -10.65 2.90 -3.59
C VAL A 65 -10.54 1.98 -2.37
N VAL A 66 -9.88 0.85 -2.56
CA VAL A 66 -9.71 -0.20 -1.56
C VAL A 66 -8.27 -0.17 -1.04
N PRO A 67 -8.03 0.28 0.20
CA PRO A 67 -6.71 0.20 0.82
C PRO A 67 -6.40 -1.22 1.28
N LEU A 68 -5.17 -1.66 1.08
CA LEU A 68 -4.58 -2.74 1.85
C LEU A 68 -3.64 -2.15 2.90
N LEU A 69 -3.46 -2.89 3.99
CA LEU A 69 -2.55 -2.52 5.07
C LEU A 69 -1.10 -2.65 4.61
N GLY A 70 -0.30 -1.59 4.77
CA GLY A 70 1.16 -1.63 4.64
C GLY A 70 1.84 -1.73 6.00
N ASN A 71 3.15 -2.01 5.99
CA ASN A 71 3.92 -2.06 7.23
C ASN A 71 4.04 -0.68 7.89
N HIS A 72 3.98 0.41 7.11
CA HIS A 72 3.98 1.76 7.65
C HIS A 72 2.67 2.08 8.38
N GLU A 73 1.51 1.74 7.81
CA GLU A 73 0.21 1.91 8.48
C GLU A 73 0.12 1.10 9.77
N LEU A 74 0.60 -0.16 9.77
CA LEU A 74 0.68 -0.97 10.99
C LEU A 74 1.53 -0.29 12.06
N THR A 75 2.75 0.13 11.71
CA THR A 75 3.70 0.73 12.65
C THR A 75 3.13 2.01 13.25
N ALA A 76 2.50 2.85 12.42
CA ALA A 76 1.81 4.05 12.88
C ALA A 76 0.65 3.70 13.82
N ALA A 77 -0.21 2.72 13.49
CA ALA A 77 -1.32 2.33 14.35
C ALA A 77 -0.86 1.82 15.73
N LEU A 78 0.23 1.03 15.77
CA LEU A 78 0.84 0.59 17.02
C LEU A 78 1.37 1.77 17.84
N CYS A 79 2.15 2.67 17.24
CA CYS A 79 2.71 3.82 17.95
C CYS A 79 1.62 4.81 18.42
N LEU A 80 0.65 5.09 17.55
CA LEU A 80 -0.42 6.06 17.81
C LEU A 80 -1.45 5.54 18.79
N LYS A 81 -1.70 4.23 18.84
CA LYS A 81 -2.52 3.63 19.90
C LYS A 81 -2.01 4.05 21.26
N TRP A 82 -0.70 4.25 21.45
CA TRP A 82 -0.09 4.70 22.71
C TRP A 82 -0.05 6.22 22.82
N LEU A 83 0.42 6.91 21.78
CA LEU A 83 0.55 8.37 21.77
C LEU A 83 -0.81 9.11 21.89
N LEU A 84 -1.88 8.47 21.41
CA LEU A 84 -3.23 9.03 21.38
C LEU A 84 -4.18 8.38 22.39
N GLN A 85 -3.72 7.47 23.27
CA GLN A 85 -4.52 7.10 24.45
C GLN A 85 -4.88 8.37 25.20
N GLU A 86 -6.12 8.42 25.68
CA GLU A 86 -6.70 9.52 26.43
C GLU A 86 -5.70 10.08 27.44
N ILE A 87 -5.11 11.23 27.13
CA ILE A 87 -4.35 12.03 28.08
C ILE A 87 -5.37 12.56 29.10
N THR A 88 -5.68 11.76 30.10
CA THR A 88 -5.45 12.21 31.48
C THR A 88 -3.94 12.39 31.62
N ALA A 89 -3.52 13.51 32.21
CA ALA A 89 -2.13 13.99 32.26
C ALA A 89 -1.12 13.10 33.03
N GLU A 90 -1.41 11.82 33.23
CA GLU A 90 -0.80 10.97 34.26
C GLU A 90 0.09 9.83 33.73
N ARG A 91 0.27 9.65 32.40
CA ARG A 91 0.95 8.42 31.88
C ARG A 91 1.99 8.61 30.78
N ALA A 92 2.55 9.81 30.59
CA ALA A 92 3.70 9.98 29.69
C ALA A 92 4.98 9.26 30.20
N GLU A 93 4.99 8.86 31.48
CA GLU A 93 6.09 8.13 32.13
C GLU A 93 5.98 6.59 31.97
N ASP A 94 4.91 6.08 31.33
CA ASP A 94 4.61 4.64 31.22
C ASP A 94 5.02 4.02 29.87
N LEU A 95 5.70 4.75 28.97
CA LEU A 95 6.24 4.14 27.75
C LEU A 95 7.41 3.24 28.13
N GLY A 96 7.24 1.93 27.97
CA GLY A 96 8.30 0.96 28.16
C GLY A 96 9.41 1.10 27.12
N GLU A 97 10.52 0.40 27.35
CA GLU A 97 11.67 0.40 26.44
C GLU A 97 11.29 -0.07 25.03
N VAL A 98 10.32 -0.98 24.92
CA VAL A 98 9.83 -1.51 23.64
C VAL A 98 9.07 -0.45 22.87
N GLU A 99 8.16 0.28 23.51
CA GLU A 99 7.38 1.34 22.87
C GLU A 99 8.27 2.49 22.41
N LEU A 100 9.28 2.85 23.21
CA LEU A 100 10.27 3.85 22.83
C LEU A 100 11.11 3.40 21.63
N ALA A 101 11.51 2.12 21.58
CA ALA A 101 12.22 1.55 20.44
C ALA A 101 11.34 1.57 19.17
N SER A 102 10.10 1.10 19.25
CA SER A 102 9.16 1.12 18.11
C SER A 102 8.88 2.54 17.60
N LEU A 103 8.73 3.51 18.50
CA LEU A 103 8.58 4.91 18.11
C LEU A 103 9.86 5.44 17.43
N GLY A 104 11.03 5.10 17.97
CA GLY A 104 12.32 5.44 17.38
C GLY A 104 12.47 4.86 15.97
N ASP A 105 12.13 3.60 15.78
CA ASP A 105 12.15 2.91 14.49
C ASP A 105 11.16 3.54 13.51
N TRP A 106 9.95 3.89 13.95
CA TRP A 106 8.98 4.58 13.10
C TRP A 106 9.50 5.95 12.65
N MET A 107 10.08 6.74 13.57
CA MET A 107 10.67 8.04 13.23
C MET A 107 11.85 7.90 12.27
N ALA A 108 12.72 6.90 12.48
CA ALA A 108 13.85 6.61 11.59
C ALA A 108 13.40 6.18 10.19
N ASN A 109 12.23 5.53 10.08
CA ASN A 109 11.61 5.14 8.82
C ASN A 109 10.70 6.22 8.21
N GLY A 110 10.74 7.45 8.72
CA GLY A 110 10.06 8.59 8.12
C GLY A 110 8.63 8.83 8.63
N GLY A 111 8.29 8.38 9.84
CA GLY A 111 6.98 8.63 10.46
C GLY A 111 6.70 10.07 10.89
N GLU A 112 7.72 10.94 10.95
CA GLU A 112 7.59 12.32 11.44
C GLU A 112 6.50 13.14 10.70
N PRO A 113 6.43 13.16 9.35
CA PRO A 113 5.41 13.94 8.64
C PRO A 113 3.99 13.48 8.97
N THR A 114 3.77 12.17 9.08
CA THR A 114 2.48 11.60 9.47
C THR A 114 2.08 12.02 10.87
N LEU A 115 2.98 11.88 11.84
CA LEU A 115 2.73 12.29 13.22
C LEU A 115 2.38 13.78 13.29
N ARG A 116 3.15 14.64 12.59
CA ARG A 116 2.91 16.08 12.53
C ARG A 116 1.55 16.41 11.92
N ALA A 117 1.16 15.73 10.83
CA ALA A 117 -0.14 15.93 10.20
C ALA A 117 -1.29 15.51 11.11
N LEU A 118 -1.17 14.38 11.81
CA LEU A 118 -2.17 13.92 12.78
C LEU A 118 -2.33 14.87 13.96
N GLN A 119 -1.24 15.46 14.46
CA GLN A 119 -1.28 16.45 15.55
C GLN A 119 -2.05 17.73 15.20
N GLN A 120 -2.23 18.02 13.91
CA GLN A 120 -3.02 19.17 13.45
C GLN A 120 -4.52 18.86 13.35
N LEU A 121 -4.92 17.58 13.44
CA LEU A 121 -6.31 17.15 13.39
C LEU A 121 -6.97 17.22 14.77
N SER A 122 -8.30 17.35 14.78
CA SER A 122 -9.09 17.15 16.00
C SER A 122 -9.03 15.68 16.47
N ARG A 123 -9.36 15.43 17.75
CA ARG A 123 -9.41 14.06 18.29
C ARG A 123 -10.38 13.14 17.54
N ALA A 124 -11.48 13.69 17.03
CA ALA A 124 -12.43 12.94 16.23
C ALA A 124 -11.82 12.53 14.88
N GLU A 125 -11.21 13.47 14.17
CA GLU A 125 -10.53 13.20 12.89
C GLU A 125 -9.34 12.24 13.06
N GLN A 126 -8.56 12.35 14.14
CA GLN A 126 -7.51 11.39 14.46
C GLN A 126 -8.07 9.97 14.60
N ARG A 127 -9.20 9.84 15.31
CA ARG A 127 -9.87 8.55 15.50
C ARG A 127 -10.40 7.99 14.19
N GLU A 128 -10.98 8.82 13.33
CA GLU A 128 -11.45 8.41 12.00
C GLU A 128 -10.30 7.85 11.15
N VAL A 129 -9.13 8.50 11.15
CA VAL A 129 -7.95 8.00 10.42
C VAL A 129 -7.45 6.67 11.00
N LEU A 130 -7.38 6.55 12.33
CA LEU A 130 -6.96 5.31 12.98
C LEU A 130 -7.93 4.15 12.75
N ASP A 131 -9.23 4.43 12.81
CA ASP A 131 -10.27 3.45 12.53
C ASP A 131 -10.17 3.01 11.05
N TYR A 132 -9.94 3.94 10.12
CA TYR A 132 -9.73 3.62 8.71
C TYR A 132 -8.50 2.73 8.48
N ILE A 133 -7.37 3.00 9.17
CA ILE A 133 -6.18 2.14 9.10
C ILE A 133 -6.45 0.74 9.67
N ARG A 134 -7.15 0.66 10.81
CA ARG A 134 -7.46 -0.63 11.44
C ARG A 134 -8.38 -1.49 10.57
N ASP A 135 -9.25 -0.86 9.79
CA ASP A 135 -10.22 -1.54 8.95
C ASP A 135 -9.65 -1.86 7.54
N MET A 136 -8.35 -1.61 7.28
CA MET A 136 -7.69 -2.02 6.04
C MET A 136 -7.55 -3.54 5.94
N GLU A 137 -7.77 -4.08 4.74
CA GLU A 137 -7.63 -5.50 4.46
C GLU A 137 -6.14 -5.88 4.32
N LEU A 138 -5.78 -7.12 4.65
CA LEU A 138 -4.40 -7.62 4.46
C LEU A 138 -4.10 -8.01 3.01
N TYR A 139 -5.13 -8.47 2.30
CA TYR A 139 -5.03 -8.94 0.93
C TYR A 139 -6.35 -8.76 0.18
N ALA A 140 -6.31 -8.91 -1.15
CA ALA A 140 -7.50 -9.04 -1.96
C ALA A 140 -7.32 -10.12 -3.04
N GLU A 141 -8.35 -10.93 -3.26
CA GLU A 141 -8.44 -11.84 -4.41
C GLU A 141 -9.34 -11.21 -5.47
N VAL A 142 -8.82 -11.04 -6.70
CA VAL A 142 -9.48 -10.25 -7.75
C VAL A 142 -9.48 -11.00 -9.07
N GLU A 143 -10.63 -11.00 -9.75
CA GLU A 143 -10.78 -11.48 -11.12
C GLU A 143 -10.92 -10.29 -12.08
N ALA A 144 -9.99 -10.16 -13.03
CA ALA A 144 -9.99 -9.06 -13.99
C ALA A 144 -9.44 -9.52 -15.35
N GLY A 145 -10.08 -9.08 -16.45
CA GLY A 145 -9.64 -9.46 -17.80
C GLY A 145 -9.52 -10.97 -18.07
N GLY A 146 -10.24 -11.82 -17.32
CA GLY A 146 -10.15 -13.28 -17.40
C GLY A 146 -8.93 -13.89 -16.71
N ARG A 147 -8.36 -13.19 -15.72
CA ARG A 147 -7.21 -13.61 -14.90
C ARG A 147 -7.53 -13.44 -13.42
N SER A 148 -6.95 -14.33 -12.62
CA SER A 148 -6.98 -14.28 -11.17
C SER A 148 -5.73 -13.56 -10.63
N PHE A 149 -5.93 -12.73 -9.61
CA PHE A 149 -4.88 -11.98 -8.91
C PHE A 149 -5.03 -12.13 -7.41
N VAL A 150 -3.90 -12.21 -6.72
CA VAL A 150 -3.77 -12.00 -5.28
C VAL A 150 -2.97 -10.71 -5.09
N LEU A 151 -3.59 -9.74 -4.43
CA LEU A 151 -3.01 -8.43 -4.16
C LEU A 151 -2.60 -8.39 -2.69
N VAL A 152 -1.32 -8.09 -2.41
CA VAL A 152 -0.74 -8.06 -1.06
C VAL A 152 0.28 -6.94 -0.96
N HIS A 153 0.61 -6.47 0.24
CA HIS A 153 1.58 -5.40 0.41
C HIS A 153 3.01 -5.80 0.01
N ALA A 154 3.58 -6.83 0.63
CA ALA A 154 5.00 -7.16 0.47
C ALA A 154 5.28 -8.47 -0.27
N GLY A 155 4.25 -9.29 -0.49
CA GLY A 155 4.34 -10.69 -0.92
C GLY A 155 3.68 -11.59 0.12
N LEU A 156 3.97 -12.89 0.05
CA LEU A 156 3.58 -13.87 1.06
C LEU A 156 4.84 -14.58 1.56
N ASP A 157 5.20 -14.37 2.82
CA ASP A 157 6.23 -15.16 3.49
C ASP A 157 5.68 -16.53 3.90
N HIS A 158 6.57 -17.48 4.16
CA HIS A 158 6.23 -18.87 4.54
C HIS A 158 5.17 -19.52 3.62
N PHE A 159 5.20 -19.18 2.33
CA PHE A 159 4.16 -19.56 1.39
C PHE A 159 4.00 -21.07 1.23
N ASP A 160 2.76 -21.53 1.36
CA ASP A 160 2.27 -22.86 1.04
C ASP A 160 1.02 -22.74 0.15
N PRO A 161 1.00 -23.32 -1.07
CA PRO A 161 -0.12 -23.22 -1.99
C PRO A 161 -1.41 -23.88 -1.49
N GLU A 162 -1.31 -24.83 -0.55
CA GLU A 162 -2.47 -25.50 0.03
C GLU A 162 -3.01 -24.77 1.28
N LYS A 163 -2.25 -23.80 1.81
CA LYS A 163 -2.65 -22.99 2.96
C LYS A 163 -3.59 -21.86 2.50
N PRO A 164 -4.82 -21.78 3.03
CA PRO A 164 -5.71 -20.64 2.79
C PRO A 164 -5.07 -19.31 3.21
N LEU A 165 -5.34 -18.23 2.47
CA LEU A 165 -4.79 -16.90 2.79
C LEU A 165 -5.21 -16.40 4.18
N GLU A 166 -6.40 -16.77 4.64
CA GLU A 166 -6.92 -16.42 5.99
C GLU A 166 -6.14 -17.07 7.15
N ASP A 167 -5.35 -18.12 6.88
CA ASP A 167 -4.53 -18.80 7.90
C ASP A 167 -3.11 -18.22 8.00
N TYR A 168 -2.75 -17.23 7.17
CA TYR A 168 -1.45 -16.55 7.25
C TYR A 168 -1.44 -15.49 8.35
N GLU A 169 -0.26 -15.33 8.97
CA GLU A 169 -0.08 -14.31 9.99
C GLU A 169 0.10 -12.94 9.34
N LEU A 170 -0.18 -11.88 10.09
CA LEU A 170 -0.07 -10.50 9.60
C LEU A 170 1.34 -10.19 9.08
N GLU A 171 2.38 -10.72 9.73
CA GLU A 171 3.77 -10.52 9.33
C GLU A 171 4.10 -11.14 7.97
N ASP A 172 3.42 -12.23 7.58
CA ASP A 172 3.64 -12.92 6.31
C ASP A 172 3.27 -12.03 5.12
N PHE A 173 2.33 -11.10 5.29
CA PHE A 173 1.87 -10.17 4.25
C PHE A 173 2.71 -8.88 4.17
N LEU A 174 3.28 -8.45 5.30
CA LEU A 174 3.74 -7.06 5.45
C LEU A 174 5.26 -6.88 5.37
N PHE A 175 6.04 -7.94 5.60
CA PHE A 175 7.51 -7.83 5.68
C PHE A 175 8.24 -8.75 4.69
N CYS A 176 7.50 -9.51 3.88
CA CYS A 176 8.07 -10.39 2.88
C CYS A 176 8.95 -9.61 1.88
N ARG A 177 10.04 -10.22 1.42
CA ARG A 177 10.89 -9.69 0.34
C ARG A 177 11.11 -10.78 -0.70
N PRO A 178 10.18 -10.94 -1.66
CA PRO A 178 10.19 -12.08 -2.57
C PRO A 178 11.47 -12.14 -3.40
N GLY A 179 12.10 -13.31 -3.42
CA GLY A 179 13.23 -13.59 -4.29
C GLY A 179 12.80 -13.73 -5.76
N PRO A 180 13.75 -13.65 -6.72
CA PRO A 180 13.45 -13.84 -8.15
C PRO A 180 12.80 -15.18 -8.48
N ASP A 181 13.18 -16.22 -7.74
CA ASP A 181 12.75 -17.60 -7.97
C ASP A 181 11.53 -18.00 -7.11
N GLN A 182 10.97 -17.04 -6.34
CA GLN A 182 9.78 -17.29 -5.55
C GLN A 182 8.63 -17.68 -6.47
N ASN A 183 8.12 -18.88 -6.30
CA ASN A 183 6.95 -19.37 -7.01
C ASN A 183 5.80 -19.43 -6.02
N TYR A 184 4.80 -18.58 -6.24
CA TYR A 184 3.55 -18.63 -5.50
C TYR A 184 2.62 -19.65 -6.16
N TYR A 185 1.44 -19.20 -6.56
CA TYR A 185 0.43 -20.02 -7.19
C TYR A 185 0.74 -20.31 -8.67
N PRO A 186 0.28 -21.45 -9.20
CA PRO A 186 0.45 -21.80 -10.61
C PRO A 186 -0.57 -21.11 -11.55
N ASP A 187 -1.67 -20.58 -11.01
CA ASP A 187 -2.87 -20.19 -11.78
C ASP A 187 -3.27 -18.71 -11.62
N ARG A 188 -2.59 -17.96 -10.75
CA ARG A 188 -2.91 -16.56 -10.45
C ARG A 188 -1.66 -15.72 -10.27
N TYR A 189 -1.77 -14.44 -10.59
CA TYR A 189 -0.69 -13.48 -10.36
C TYR A 189 -0.64 -13.06 -8.89
N VAL A 190 0.55 -12.78 -8.38
CA VAL A 190 0.73 -12.12 -7.08
C VAL A 190 1.30 -10.74 -7.34
N VAL A 191 0.52 -9.71 -6.99
CA VAL A 191 0.88 -8.29 -7.18
C VAL A 191 1.24 -7.71 -5.82
N TYR A 192 2.39 -7.05 -5.73
CA TYR A 192 2.92 -6.53 -4.47
C TYR A 192 3.79 -5.28 -4.63
N GLY A 193 3.94 -4.53 -3.54
CA GLY A 193 4.81 -3.36 -3.39
C GLY A 193 5.95 -3.61 -2.41
N HIS A 194 6.11 -2.71 -1.41
CA HIS A 194 7.03 -2.76 -0.26
C HIS A 194 8.54 -2.65 -0.58
N THR A 195 9.03 -3.46 -1.52
CA THR A 195 10.43 -3.40 -1.95
C THR A 195 10.50 -2.69 -3.28
N PRO A 196 11.15 -1.51 -3.35
CA PRO A 196 11.27 -0.76 -4.58
C PRO A 196 11.87 -1.60 -5.70
N THR A 197 11.25 -1.56 -6.89
CA THR A 197 11.66 -2.35 -8.06
C THR A 197 13.12 -2.15 -8.42
N ARG A 198 13.66 -0.93 -8.22
CA ARG A 198 15.09 -0.64 -8.42
C ARG A 198 16.00 -1.52 -7.55
N LEU A 199 15.57 -1.87 -6.33
CA LEU A 199 16.31 -2.74 -5.43
C LEU A 199 16.15 -4.21 -5.83
N LEU A 200 14.93 -4.62 -6.19
CA LEU A 200 14.68 -5.96 -6.73
C LEU A 200 15.52 -6.26 -7.98
N CYS A 201 15.70 -5.28 -8.87
CA CYS A 201 16.60 -5.41 -10.02
C CYS A 201 18.07 -5.52 -9.58
N ARG A 202 18.53 -4.69 -8.63
CA ARG A 202 19.91 -4.77 -8.12
C ARG A 202 20.24 -6.13 -7.52
N TRP A 203 19.32 -6.68 -6.72
CA TRP A 203 19.53 -7.98 -6.07
C TRP A 203 19.63 -9.15 -7.05
N THR A 204 19.10 -8.99 -8.27
CA THR A 204 19.15 -10.01 -9.32
C THR A 204 20.18 -9.73 -10.40
N GLY A 205 20.98 -8.66 -10.25
CA GLY A 205 21.97 -8.25 -11.25
C GLY A 205 21.36 -7.64 -12.52
N GLU A 206 20.08 -7.25 -12.49
CA GLU A 206 19.44 -6.47 -13.55
C GLU A 206 19.74 -4.97 -13.41
N GLU A 207 19.64 -4.23 -14.51
CA GLU A 207 19.73 -2.77 -14.48
C GLU A 207 18.62 -2.17 -13.59
N PRO A 208 18.95 -1.30 -12.61
CA PRO A 208 17.97 -0.71 -11.71
C PRO A 208 16.95 0.15 -12.47
N ARG A 209 15.66 -0.05 -12.20
CA ARG A 209 14.58 0.74 -12.79
C ARG A 209 13.42 0.98 -11.82
N ASP A 210 12.85 2.17 -11.92
CA ASP A 210 11.64 2.59 -11.24
C ASP A 210 10.43 2.31 -12.13
N LYS A 211 10.19 1.04 -12.41
CA LYS A 211 9.15 0.56 -13.32
C LYS A 211 8.65 -0.77 -12.81
N ILE A 212 7.40 -1.11 -13.13
CA ILE A 212 6.80 -2.38 -12.74
C ILE A 212 7.70 -3.54 -13.22
N VAL A 213 7.97 -4.49 -12.35
CA VAL A 213 8.81 -5.66 -12.64
C VAL A 213 7.97 -6.91 -12.59
N ARG A 214 8.02 -7.70 -13.67
CA ARG A 214 7.30 -8.97 -13.81
C ARG A 214 8.29 -10.13 -13.83
N ARG A 215 8.04 -11.15 -13.01
CA ARG A 215 8.82 -12.39 -12.95
C ARG A 215 7.87 -13.59 -12.88
N GLY A 216 7.53 -14.14 -14.04
CA GLY A 216 6.49 -15.17 -14.12
C GLY A 216 5.14 -14.64 -13.64
N ILE A 217 4.65 -15.18 -12.52
CA ILE A 217 3.40 -14.78 -11.87
C ILE A 217 3.56 -13.61 -10.88
N GLN A 218 4.80 -13.23 -10.55
CA GLN A 218 5.08 -12.12 -9.65
C GLN A 218 5.02 -10.80 -10.41
N ILE A 219 4.34 -9.80 -9.84
CA ILE A 219 4.28 -8.43 -10.37
C ILE A 219 4.57 -7.45 -9.23
N ALA A 220 5.81 -6.96 -9.18
CA ALA A 220 6.23 -5.92 -8.24
C ALA A 220 5.89 -4.53 -8.80
N ILE A 221 5.11 -3.74 -8.05
CA ILE A 221 4.58 -2.45 -8.50
C ILE A 221 5.07 -1.24 -7.70
N ASP A 222 5.83 -1.44 -6.61
CA ASP A 222 6.52 -0.33 -5.93
C ASP A 222 7.65 0.20 -6.81
N CYS A 223 7.35 1.23 -7.60
CA CYS A 223 8.30 1.90 -8.47
C CYS A 223 9.16 2.96 -7.73
N GLY A 224 9.15 2.96 -6.40
CA GLY A 224 10.00 3.78 -5.55
C GLY A 224 9.53 5.22 -5.40
N CYS A 225 8.23 5.51 -5.49
CA CYS A 225 7.68 6.87 -5.36
C CYS A 225 8.13 7.56 -4.07
N GLY A 226 8.02 6.87 -2.92
CA GLY A 226 8.53 7.33 -1.62
C GLY A 226 10.04 7.52 -1.52
N HIS A 227 10.80 7.15 -2.57
CA HIS A 227 12.24 7.30 -2.67
C HIS A 227 12.67 8.15 -3.88
N GLY A 228 11.79 9.05 -4.34
CA GLY A 228 12.03 9.94 -5.48
C GLY A 228 12.02 9.24 -6.84
N GLY A 229 11.47 8.04 -6.91
CA GLY A 229 11.13 7.34 -8.16
C GLY A 229 9.79 7.78 -8.73
N THR A 230 9.25 6.99 -9.65
CA THR A 230 7.90 7.22 -10.23
C THR A 230 6.84 6.47 -9.43
N LEU A 231 5.59 6.93 -9.51
CA LEU A 231 4.45 6.12 -9.10
C LEU A 231 4.00 5.27 -10.28
N GLY A 232 3.94 3.95 -10.10
CA GLY A 232 3.41 3.00 -11.07
C GLY A 232 1.96 2.64 -10.77
N CYS A 233 1.18 2.39 -11.82
CA CYS A 233 -0.17 1.84 -11.71
C CYS A 233 -0.39 0.77 -12.77
N LEU A 234 -0.97 -0.36 -12.37
CA LEU A 234 -1.29 -1.49 -13.23
C LEU A 234 -2.80 -1.56 -13.44
N CYS A 235 -3.25 -1.62 -14.69
CA CYS A 235 -4.62 -2.02 -15.01
C CYS A 235 -4.71 -3.55 -15.02
N LEU A 236 -5.48 -4.16 -14.13
CA LEU A 236 -5.58 -5.63 -14.02
C LEU A 236 -6.34 -6.25 -15.20
N ASP A 237 -7.28 -5.53 -15.78
CA ASP A 237 -8.05 -6.01 -16.94
C ASP A 237 -7.19 -6.15 -18.20
N THR A 238 -6.30 -5.19 -18.44
CA THR A 238 -5.51 -5.09 -19.68
C THR A 238 -4.03 -5.43 -19.48
N LEU A 239 -3.56 -5.46 -18.24
CA LEU A 239 -2.15 -5.48 -17.85
C LEU A 239 -1.34 -4.26 -18.32
N GLU A 240 -2.00 -3.19 -18.74
CA GLU A 240 -1.36 -1.93 -19.12
C GLU A 240 -0.77 -1.23 -17.90
N GLU A 241 0.37 -0.57 -18.10
CA GLU A 241 1.17 0.07 -17.06
C GLU A 241 1.19 1.57 -17.27
N PHE A 242 0.91 2.33 -16.22
CA PHE A 242 0.87 3.78 -16.20
C PHE A 242 1.91 4.29 -15.20
N TYR A 243 2.47 5.47 -15.48
CA TYR A 243 3.53 6.05 -14.68
C TYR A 243 3.34 7.56 -14.55
N THR A 244 3.59 8.13 -13.37
CA THR A 244 3.66 9.60 -13.24
C THR A 244 4.96 10.12 -13.84
N GLU A 245 4.87 11.21 -14.61
CA GLU A 245 6.04 11.96 -15.10
C GLU A 245 6.88 12.59 -13.98
#